data_AF-A0A7C2KER2-F1
#
_entry.id   AF-A0A7C2KER2-F1
#
_cell.length_a   1.000
_cell.length_b   1.000
_cell.length_c   1.000
_cell.angle_alpha   90.00
_cell.angle_beta   90.00
_cell.angle_gamma   90.00
#
_symmetry.space_group_name_H-M   'P 1'
#
loop_
_entity.id
_entity.type
_entity.pdbx_description
1 polymer ?
#
loop_
_entity_poly.entity_id
_entity_poly.type
_entity_poly.pdbx_seq_one_letter_code
_entity_poly.pdbx_strand_id
1 'polypeptide(L)'
;MTDAERAALVRAKNREQVLSQDLIVVGGGNTDMLLYMLRRHGLDAILHEAYEKGIVLFGLSAGGIYPTRGGSTDSFHSVALQPLDSGLGWLHFLFSPRHQAGMRRPLLKRIMEGSNLGCNVYTFSHAYAADDGVSLVFENEQLVDVVSDRPGALGYELKLELTNGSLVARKTAVETKLPTRLLP
;
A
#
# COMPACT_ATOMS: atom_id res chain seq x y z
N MET A 1 -8.34 0.68 38.75
CA MET A 1 -7.64 0.58 37.46
C MET A 1 -7.82 1.89 36.71
N THR A 2 -6.73 2.54 36.33
CA THR A 2 -6.71 3.79 35.55
C THR A 2 -7.02 3.52 34.07
N ASP A 3 -7.33 4.57 33.30
CA ASP A 3 -7.54 4.45 31.86
C ASP A 3 -6.27 3.98 31.14
N ALA A 4 -5.10 4.39 31.62
CA ALA A 4 -3.80 3.95 31.11
C ALA A 4 -3.59 2.43 31.33
N GLU A 5 -3.91 1.93 32.54
CA GLU A 5 -3.83 0.51 32.85
C GLU A 5 -4.80 -0.33 31.99
N ARG A 6 -6.02 0.19 31.76
CA ARG A 6 -6.99 -0.47 30.88
C ARG A 6 -6.50 -0.52 29.44
N ALA A 7 -5.94 0.58 28.92
CA ALA A 7 -5.39 0.64 27.58
C ALA A 7 -4.20 -0.31 27.39
N ALA A 8 -3.31 -0.40 28.39
CA ALA A 8 -2.19 -1.33 28.38
C ALA A 8 -2.67 -2.80 28.35
N LEU A 9 -3.69 -3.15 29.15
CA LEU A 9 -4.27 -4.49 29.16
C LEU A 9 -4.89 -4.85 27.80
N VAL A 10 -5.65 -3.92 27.20
CA VAL A 10 -6.22 -4.12 25.86
C VAL A 10 -5.12 -4.31 24.82
N ARG A 11 -4.05 -3.53 24.88
CA ARG A 11 -2.92 -3.65 23.96
C ARG A 11 -2.20 -5.00 24.11
N ALA A 12 -1.98 -5.45 25.34
CA ALA A 12 -1.37 -6.75 25.62
C ALA A 12 -2.21 -7.90 25.05
N LYS A 13 -3.54 -7.86 25.27
CA LYS A 13 -4.48 -8.83 24.71
C LYS A 13 -4.47 -8.82 23.18
N ASN A 14 -4.54 -7.64 22.57
CA ASN A 14 -4.48 -7.52 21.10
C ASN A 14 -3.18 -8.11 20.56
N ARG A 15 -2.04 -7.84 21.21
CA ARG A 15 -0.74 -8.37 20.81
C ARG A 15 -0.71 -9.89 20.89
N GLU A 16 -1.17 -10.48 21.98
CA GLU A 16 -1.27 -11.94 22.12
C GLU A 16 -2.12 -12.54 21.00
N GLN A 17 -3.30 -11.98 20.74
CA GLN A 17 -4.21 -12.47 19.71
C GLN A 17 -3.62 -12.36 18.29
N VAL A 18 -2.92 -11.26 17.99
CA VAL A 18 -2.32 -11.05 16.67
C VAL A 18 -1.11 -11.97 16.47
N LEU A 19 -0.24 -12.11 17.47
CA LEU A 19 0.98 -12.90 17.36
C LEU A 19 0.73 -14.41 17.42
N SER A 20 -0.48 -14.86 17.74
CA SER A 20 -0.87 -16.26 17.70
C SER A 20 -1.43 -16.71 16.34
N GLN A 21 -1.43 -15.84 15.32
CA GLN A 21 -1.99 -16.15 14.00
C GLN A 21 -0.88 -16.57 13.02
N ASP A 22 -1.23 -17.43 12.07
CA ASP A 22 -0.36 -17.75 10.92
C ASP A 22 -0.54 -16.75 9.76
N LEU A 23 -1.76 -16.19 9.64
CA LEU A 23 -2.15 -15.25 8.60
C LEU A 23 -3.06 -14.16 9.19
N ILE A 24 -2.79 -12.91 8.85
CA ILE A 24 -3.61 -11.76 9.21
C ILE A 24 -4.15 -11.12 7.93
N VAL A 25 -5.47 -11.03 7.82
CA VAL A 25 -6.15 -10.41 6.68
C VAL A 25 -6.64 -9.01 7.06
N VAL A 26 -6.13 -7.99 6.38
CA VAL A 26 -6.62 -6.62 6.49
C VAL A 26 -7.51 -6.33 5.28
N GLY A 27 -8.80 -6.12 5.55
CA GLY A 27 -9.81 -5.86 4.53
C GLY A 27 -9.67 -4.49 3.85
N GLY A 28 -10.52 -4.27 2.84
CA GLY A 28 -10.68 -2.99 2.18
C GLY A 28 -11.54 -2.00 2.99
N GLY A 29 -11.70 -0.79 2.46
CA GLY A 29 -12.51 0.27 3.07
C GLY A 29 -11.83 1.62 2.97
N ASN A 30 -12.08 2.48 3.94
CA ASN A 30 -11.44 3.79 4.04
C ASN A 30 -10.01 3.63 4.59
N THR A 31 -9.01 3.91 3.75
CA THR A 31 -7.58 3.77 4.08
C THR A 31 -7.15 4.76 5.17
N ASP A 32 -7.64 5.99 5.13
CA ASP A 32 -7.33 7.02 6.13
C ASP A 32 -7.86 6.63 7.51
N MET A 33 -9.10 6.17 7.58
CA MET A 33 -9.71 5.66 8.82
C MET A 33 -8.99 4.39 9.33
N LEU A 34 -8.63 3.46 8.44
CA LEU A 34 -7.84 2.28 8.81
C LEU A 34 -6.53 2.70 9.49
N LEU A 35 -5.77 3.59 8.84
CA LEU A 35 -4.51 4.12 9.33
C LEU A 35 -4.66 4.88 10.65
N TYR A 36 -5.73 5.66 10.81
CA TYR A 36 -6.06 6.33 12.07
C TYR A 36 -6.29 5.32 13.20
N MET A 37 -7.13 4.30 12.96
CA MET A 37 -7.48 3.30 13.97
C MET A 37 -6.29 2.43 14.37
N LEU A 38 -5.45 2.02 13.40
CA LEU A 38 -4.25 1.25 13.68
C LEU A 38 -3.32 1.98 14.64
N ARG A 39 -3.04 3.27 14.38
CA ARG A 39 -2.20 4.11 15.24
C ARG A 39 -2.86 4.37 16.59
N ARG A 40 -4.14 4.73 16.60
CA ARG A 40 -4.91 5.01 17.82
C ARG A 40 -4.87 3.85 18.81
N HIS A 41 -4.93 2.62 18.31
CA HIS A 41 -4.95 1.41 19.13
C HIS A 41 -3.58 0.73 19.25
N GLY A 42 -2.52 1.33 18.69
CA GLY A 42 -1.17 0.78 18.71
C GLY A 42 -1.03 -0.57 18.01
N LEU A 43 -1.95 -0.87 17.10
CA LEU A 43 -1.96 -2.08 16.27
C LEU A 43 -0.96 -2.01 15.12
N ASP A 44 -0.59 -0.80 14.68
CA ASP A 44 0.51 -0.57 13.76
C ASP A 44 1.80 -1.28 14.22
N ALA A 45 2.24 -1.02 15.46
CA ALA A 45 3.44 -1.66 16.00
C ALA A 45 3.29 -3.18 16.16
N ILE A 46 2.10 -3.66 16.55
CA ILE A 46 1.83 -5.08 16.75
C ILE A 46 1.83 -5.83 15.42
N LEU A 47 1.24 -5.25 14.37
CA LEU A 47 1.22 -5.83 13.03
C LEU A 47 2.62 -5.82 12.39
N HIS A 48 3.42 -4.77 12.63
CA HIS A 48 4.82 -4.76 12.22
C HIS A 48 5.61 -5.87 12.91
N GLU A 49 5.42 -6.07 14.21
CA GLU A 49 6.05 -7.17 14.94
C GLU A 49 5.62 -8.55 14.39
N ALA A 50 4.34 -8.70 14.02
CA ALA A 50 3.84 -9.92 13.38
C ALA A 50 4.57 -10.20 12.06
N TYR A 51 4.73 -9.16 11.22
CA TYR A 51 5.51 -9.22 9.99
C TYR A 51 6.97 -9.63 10.24
N GLU A 52 7.65 -9.00 11.21
CA GLU A 52 9.04 -9.33 11.56
C GLU A 52 9.22 -10.76 12.10
N LYS A 53 8.15 -11.35 12.65
CA LYS A 53 8.11 -12.75 13.11
C LYS A 53 7.75 -13.76 12.03
N GLY A 54 7.53 -13.32 10.79
CA GLY A 54 7.19 -14.18 9.65
C GLY A 54 5.70 -14.56 9.56
N ILE A 55 4.82 -13.88 10.30
CA ILE A 55 3.36 -14.02 10.13
C ILE A 55 2.98 -13.37 8.80
N VAL A 56 2.19 -14.08 8.00
CA VAL A 56 1.77 -13.56 6.68
C VAL A 56 0.75 -12.44 6.87
N LEU A 57 0.99 -11.30 6.21
CA LEU A 57 0.02 -10.20 6.14
C LEU A 57 -0.59 -10.16 4.74
N PHE A 58 -1.91 -10.31 4.65
CA PHE A 58 -2.65 -10.18 3.41
C PHE A 58 -3.55 -8.94 3.43
N GLY A 59 -3.46 -8.12 2.39
CA GLY A 59 -4.13 -6.82 2.32
C GLY A 59 -5.04 -6.69 1.11
N LEU A 60 -6.33 -6.43 1.31
CA LEU A 60 -7.27 -6.13 0.22
C LEU A 60 -7.49 -4.63 0.09
N SER A 61 -7.25 -4.06 -1.09
CA SER A 61 -7.51 -2.64 -1.38
C SER A 61 -6.82 -1.72 -0.35
N ALA A 62 -7.55 -1.07 0.57
CA ALA A 62 -6.98 -0.31 1.69
C ALA A 62 -5.97 -1.13 2.53
N GLY A 63 -6.27 -2.42 2.73
CA GLY A 63 -5.38 -3.37 3.39
C GLY A 63 -4.05 -3.58 2.66
N GLY A 64 -3.99 -3.37 1.35
CA GLY A 64 -2.75 -3.43 0.58
C GLY A 64 -1.97 -2.10 0.58
N ILE A 65 -2.64 -0.98 0.89
CA ILE A 65 -2.02 0.36 0.90
C ILE A 65 -1.38 0.65 2.26
N TYR A 66 -2.00 0.25 3.39
CA TYR A 66 -1.54 0.68 4.71
C TYR A 66 -0.07 0.37 5.06
N PRO A 67 0.55 -0.76 4.65
CA PRO A 67 1.92 -1.05 5.04
C PRO A 67 2.94 -0.31 4.17
N THR A 68 2.51 0.30 3.06
CA THR A 68 3.40 0.99 2.12
C THR A 68 3.61 2.44 2.53
N ARG A 69 4.38 3.19 1.75
CA ARG A 69 4.54 4.65 1.97
C ARG A 69 3.28 5.44 1.64
N GLY A 70 2.35 4.86 0.89
CA GLY A 70 1.16 5.54 0.42
C GLY A 70 0.72 5.04 -0.96
N GLY A 71 -0.07 5.85 -1.67
CA GLY A 71 -0.65 5.40 -2.92
C GLY A 71 -1.84 6.20 -3.41
N SER A 72 -2.66 5.57 -4.26
CA SER A 72 -3.94 6.14 -4.70
C SER A 72 -5.07 5.71 -3.77
N THR A 73 -5.87 6.65 -3.27
CA THR A 73 -6.98 6.36 -2.34
C THR A 73 -8.25 7.12 -2.70
N ASP A 74 -9.40 6.50 -2.40
CA ASP A 74 -10.76 7.07 -2.49
C ASP A 74 -11.38 7.27 -1.09
N SER A 75 -10.55 7.29 -0.03
CA SER A 75 -10.97 7.45 1.37
C SER A 75 -11.81 8.71 1.64
N PHE A 76 -11.58 9.77 0.87
CA PHE A 76 -12.24 11.05 1.04
C PHE A 76 -13.46 11.10 0.12
N HIS A 77 -14.53 10.42 0.54
CA HIS A 77 -15.80 10.18 -0.19
C HIS A 77 -16.45 11.42 -0.85
N SER A 78 -15.98 12.64 -0.54
CA SER A 78 -16.43 13.93 -1.10
C SER A 78 -15.53 14.48 -2.21
N VAL A 79 -14.41 13.82 -2.54
CA VAL A 79 -13.42 14.26 -3.53
C VAL A 79 -13.06 13.08 -4.44
N ALA A 80 -12.75 13.37 -5.70
CA ALA A 80 -12.14 12.41 -6.61
C ALA A 80 -10.91 11.73 -5.99
N LEU A 81 -10.47 10.59 -6.56
CA LEU A 81 -9.24 9.87 -6.16
C LEU A 81 -8.10 10.84 -5.79
N GLN A 82 -7.50 10.62 -4.62
CA GLN A 82 -6.44 11.45 -4.05
C GLN A 82 -5.15 10.67 -3.81
N PRO A 83 -4.00 11.35 -3.74
CA PRO A 83 -2.80 10.80 -3.15
C PRO A 83 -2.99 10.53 -1.65
N LEU A 84 -2.36 9.46 -1.17
CA LEU A 84 -2.10 9.19 0.24
C LEU A 84 -0.58 9.16 0.43
N ASP A 85 -0.05 9.92 1.38
CA ASP A 85 1.39 10.00 1.69
C ASP A 85 1.73 9.61 3.15
N SER A 86 0.72 9.13 3.87
CA SER A 86 0.75 8.85 5.30
C SER A 86 0.57 7.36 5.62
N GLY A 87 1.01 6.47 4.71
CA GLY A 87 1.08 5.03 4.99
C GLY A 87 2.02 4.71 6.16
N LEU A 88 2.02 3.47 6.66
CA LEU A 88 2.91 3.06 7.75
C LEU A 88 4.37 2.94 7.29
N GLY A 89 4.61 2.77 6.00
CA GLY A 89 5.93 2.93 5.39
C GLY A 89 6.91 1.77 5.64
N TRP A 90 6.41 0.59 6.00
CA TRP A 90 7.22 -0.64 6.12
C TRP A 90 7.72 -1.12 4.76
N LEU A 91 6.87 -0.99 3.73
CA LEU A 91 7.23 -1.27 2.36
C LEU A 91 7.58 0.02 1.64
N HIS A 92 8.81 0.10 1.11
CA HIS A 92 9.40 1.32 0.56
C HIS A 92 8.99 1.61 -0.90
N PHE A 93 7.69 1.59 -1.17
CA PHE A 93 7.09 1.94 -2.45
C PHE A 93 5.68 2.52 -2.26
N LEU A 94 5.10 3.08 -3.33
CA LEU A 94 3.68 3.41 -3.39
C LEU A 94 2.87 2.22 -3.91
N PHE A 95 1.60 2.09 -3.50
CA PHE A 95 0.71 1.06 -4.02
C PHE A 95 -0.62 1.61 -4.54
N SER A 96 -1.06 1.11 -5.69
CA SER A 96 -2.35 1.48 -6.29
C SER A 96 -3.17 0.22 -6.58
N PRO A 97 -4.15 -0.14 -5.73
CA PRO A 97 -5.07 -1.23 -6.04
C PRO A 97 -6.06 -0.82 -7.13
N ARG A 98 -6.68 -1.79 -7.80
CA ARG A 98 -7.68 -1.57 -8.87
C ARG A 98 -7.15 -0.65 -9.98
N HIS A 99 -5.92 -0.90 -10.43
CA HIS A 99 -5.19 -0.01 -11.33
C HIS A 99 -5.94 0.33 -12.63
N GLN A 100 -6.69 -0.63 -13.17
CA GLN A 100 -7.56 -0.48 -14.34
C GLN A 100 -8.78 0.41 -14.12
N ALA A 101 -9.12 0.76 -12.87
CA ALA A 101 -10.34 1.49 -12.55
C ALA A 101 -10.15 3.01 -12.57
N GLY A 102 -10.98 3.69 -13.36
CA GLY A 102 -11.13 5.16 -13.36
C GLY A 102 -9.80 5.89 -13.58
N MET A 103 -9.49 6.83 -12.68
CA MET A 103 -8.30 7.69 -12.78
C MET A 103 -7.08 7.19 -12.01
N ARG A 104 -7.09 5.94 -11.51
CA ARG A 104 -6.01 5.43 -10.65
C ARG A 104 -4.65 5.39 -11.35
N ARG A 105 -4.61 4.87 -12.57
CA ARG A 105 -3.37 4.80 -13.37
C ARG A 105 -2.79 6.18 -13.73
N PRO A 106 -3.56 7.14 -14.27
CA PRO A 106 -3.07 8.51 -14.46
C PRO A 106 -2.67 9.21 -13.15
N LEU A 107 -3.42 9.00 -12.07
CA LEU A 107 -3.12 9.60 -10.77
C LEU A 107 -1.78 9.09 -10.22
N LEU A 108 -1.54 7.78 -10.23
CA LEU A 108 -0.29 7.21 -9.73
C LEU A 108 0.94 7.79 -10.45
N LYS A 109 0.86 7.96 -11.79
CA LYS A 109 1.92 8.63 -12.56
C LYS A 109 2.13 10.07 -12.12
N ARG A 110 1.05 10.86 -11.98
CA ARG A 110 1.13 12.25 -11.51
C ARG A 110 1.74 12.37 -10.12
N ILE A 111 1.42 11.42 -9.23
CA ILE A 111 1.99 11.32 -7.88
C ILE A 111 3.51 11.13 -7.97
N MET A 112 3.97 10.11 -8.72
CA MET A 112 5.40 9.80 -8.85
C MET A 112 6.20 10.91 -9.55
N GLU A 113 5.61 11.54 -10.57
CA GLU A 113 6.24 12.63 -11.34
C GLU A 113 6.27 13.96 -10.57
N GLY A 114 5.66 13.98 -9.38
CA GLY A 114 5.67 15.13 -8.50
C GLY A 114 4.85 16.31 -8.99
N SER A 115 3.70 16.04 -9.63
CA SER A 115 2.71 17.07 -9.93
C SER A 115 2.28 17.78 -8.65
N ASN A 116 2.08 19.11 -8.69
CA ASN A 116 1.63 19.90 -7.53
C ASN A 116 0.24 19.44 -7.04
N LEU A 117 0.23 18.43 -6.18
CA LEU A 117 -0.96 17.76 -5.66
C LEU A 117 -1.16 18.05 -4.16
N GLY A 118 -0.34 18.93 -3.58
CA GLY A 118 -0.43 19.31 -2.16
C GLY A 118 0.00 18.22 -1.17
N CYS A 119 0.68 17.17 -1.62
CA CYS A 119 1.12 16.03 -0.81
C CYS A 119 2.64 15.85 -0.89
N ASN A 120 3.30 15.40 0.18
CA ASN A 120 4.76 15.23 0.22
C ASN A 120 5.28 13.97 -0.49
N VAL A 121 4.49 13.38 -1.40
CA VAL A 121 4.82 12.16 -2.15
C VAL A 121 5.94 12.36 -3.18
N TYR A 122 6.49 13.58 -3.30
CA TYR A 122 7.45 14.03 -4.32
C TYR A 122 8.79 13.27 -4.39
N THR A 123 9.03 12.33 -3.46
CA THR A 123 10.32 11.65 -3.30
C THR A 123 10.31 10.16 -3.62
N PHE A 124 9.18 9.56 -3.99
CA PHE A 124 9.13 8.12 -4.26
C PHE A 124 9.41 7.82 -5.73
N SER A 125 10.51 7.12 -5.98
CA SER A 125 10.94 6.68 -7.32
C SER A 125 10.35 5.33 -7.74
N HIS A 126 9.54 4.70 -6.88
CA HIS A 126 9.06 3.33 -7.07
C HIS A 126 7.62 3.15 -6.61
N ALA A 127 6.80 2.49 -7.44
CA ALA A 127 5.44 2.10 -7.10
C ALA A 127 5.07 0.74 -7.70
N TYR A 128 4.12 0.08 -7.06
CA TYR A 128 3.44 -1.08 -7.60
C TYR A 128 1.96 -0.79 -7.79
N ALA A 129 1.34 -1.49 -8.73
CA ALA A 129 -0.10 -1.44 -8.93
C ALA A 129 -0.64 -2.81 -9.31
N ALA A 130 -1.91 -3.06 -9.00
CA ALA A 130 -2.56 -4.33 -9.26
C ALA A 130 -3.98 -4.10 -9.77
N ASP A 131 -4.37 -4.85 -10.80
CA ASP A 131 -5.77 -4.92 -11.23
C ASP A 131 -6.63 -5.67 -10.20
N ASP A 132 -7.95 -5.58 -10.33
CA ASP A 132 -8.83 -6.43 -9.51
C ASP A 132 -8.54 -7.91 -9.78
N GLY A 133 -8.43 -8.69 -8.69
CA GLY A 133 -8.09 -10.12 -8.78
C GLY A 133 -6.60 -10.43 -8.76
N VAL A 134 -5.74 -9.40 -8.75
CA VAL A 134 -4.28 -9.57 -8.73
C VAL A 134 -3.73 -9.35 -7.32
N SER A 135 -2.86 -10.27 -6.89
CA SER A 135 -2.07 -10.14 -5.66
C SER A 135 -0.59 -10.08 -5.98
N LEU A 136 0.10 -9.13 -5.35
CA LEU A 136 1.55 -8.99 -5.38
C LEU A 136 2.11 -9.64 -4.11
N VAL A 137 3.01 -10.60 -4.26
CA VAL A 137 3.57 -11.36 -3.14
C VAL A 137 4.97 -10.84 -2.84
N PHE A 138 5.20 -10.42 -1.59
CA PHE A 138 6.47 -9.88 -1.15
C PHE A 138 7.08 -10.73 -0.03
N GLU A 139 8.38 -10.97 -0.12
CA GLU A 139 9.21 -11.55 0.94
C GLU A 139 10.38 -10.61 1.22
N ASN A 140 10.58 -10.20 2.47
CA ASN A 140 11.63 -9.24 2.86
C ASN A 140 11.66 -7.98 1.95
N GLU A 141 10.49 -7.41 1.72
CA GLU A 141 10.25 -6.24 0.84
C GLU A 141 10.56 -6.46 -0.66
N GLN A 142 10.95 -7.68 -1.06
CA GLN A 142 11.20 -8.03 -2.46
C GLN A 142 9.97 -8.68 -3.08
N LEU A 143 9.58 -8.24 -4.28
CA LEU A 143 8.50 -8.88 -5.04
C LEU A 143 8.98 -10.26 -5.52
N VAL A 144 8.29 -11.33 -5.08
CA VAL A 144 8.65 -12.72 -5.42
C VAL A 144 7.66 -13.40 -6.37
N ASP A 145 6.40 -12.99 -6.37
CA ASP A 145 5.39 -13.53 -7.29
C ASP A 145 4.26 -12.52 -7.56
N VAL A 146 3.57 -12.69 -8.67
CA VAL A 146 2.36 -11.96 -9.02
C VAL A 146 1.33 -12.96 -9.52
N VAL A 147 0.23 -13.08 -8.77
CA VAL A 147 -0.83 -14.06 -9.06
C VAL A 147 -2.14 -13.36 -9.39
N SER A 148 -2.92 -13.97 -10.29
CA SER A 148 -4.25 -13.49 -10.66
C SER A 148 -5.30 -14.59 -10.47
N ASP A 149 -6.47 -14.23 -9.95
CA ASP A 149 -7.65 -15.09 -9.89
C ASP A 149 -8.47 -15.10 -11.20
N ARG A 150 -8.10 -14.26 -12.18
CA ARG A 150 -8.85 -14.09 -13.43
C ARG A 150 -7.96 -13.88 -14.65
N PRO A 151 -8.39 -14.35 -15.84
CA PRO A 151 -7.64 -14.13 -17.06
C PRO A 151 -7.47 -12.64 -17.41
N GLY A 152 -6.27 -12.26 -17.82
CA GLY A 152 -5.99 -10.94 -18.38
C GLY A 152 -5.77 -9.79 -17.37
N ALA A 153 -6.02 -10.00 -16.08
CA ALA A 153 -5.67 -9.04 -15.04
C ALA A 153 -4.18 -9.13 -14.70
N LEU A 154 -3.52 -7.98 -14.48
CA LEU A 154 -2.07 -7.89 -14.34
C LEU A 154 -1.62 -7.10 -13.11
N GLY A 155 -0.40 -7.39 -12.66
CA GLY A 155 0.39 -6.51 -11.81
C GLY A 155 1.27 -5.58 -12.63
N TYR A 156 1.65 -4.44 -12.05
CA TYR A 156 2.48 -3.44 -12.69
C TYR A 156 3.53 -2.91 -11.71
N GLU A 157 4.71 -2.64 -12.23
CA GLU A 157 5.77 -1.89 -11.54
C GLU A 157 5.96 -0.56 -12.25
N LEU A 158 6.06 0.52 -11.48
CA LEU A 158 6.38 1.84 -11.99
C LEU A 158 7.67 2.32 -11.37
N LYS A 159 8.60 2.79 -12.22
CA LYS A 159 9.87 3.39 -11.82
C LYS A 159 9.97 4.80 -12.37
N LEU A 160 10.47 5.71 -11.54
CA LEU A 160 10.71 7.08 -11.94
C LEU A 160 12.04 7.18 -12.66
N GLU A 161 11.99 7.55 -13.94
CA GLU A 161 13.17 7.79 -14.76
C GLU A 161 13.43 9.28 -14.89
N LEU A 162 14.72 9.65 -14.85
CA LEU A 162 15.17 10.99 -15.15
C LEU A 162 15.55 11.07 -16.62
N THR A 163 14.78 11.84 -17.38
CA THR A 163 15.11 12.14 -18.77
C THR A 163 15.78 13.51 -18.82
N ASN A 164 17.01 13.57 -19.31
CA ASN A 164 17.71 14.83 -19.55
C ASN A 164 17.14 15.47 -20.82
N GLY A 165 16.31 16.51 -20.65
CA GLY A 165 15.96 17.43 -21.73
C GLY A 165 16.96 18.57 -21.81
N SER A 166 17.04 19.24 -22.96
CA SER A 166 18.03 20.29 -23.27
C SER A 166 18.00 21.52 -22.35
N LEU A 167 17.00 21.65 -21.45
CA LEU A 167 16.82 22.82 -20.58
C LEU A 167 16.38 22.49 -19.13
N VAL A 168 15.75 21.34 -18.85
CA VAL A 168 15.36 20.90 -17.48
C VAL A 168 15.31 19.36 -17.43
N ALA A 169 15.77 18.74 -16.33
CA ALA A 169 15.56 17.32 -16.07
C ALA A 169 14.07 17.03 -15.81
N ARG A 170 13.48 16.13 -16.59
CA ARG A 170 12.08 15.70 -16.41
C ARG A 170 12.05 14.35 -15.69
N LYS A 171 11.16 14.25 -14.69
CA LYS A 171 10.79 12.98 -14.05
C LYS A 171 9.64 12.35 -14.84
N THR A 172 9.79 11.10 -15.26
CA THR A 172 8.76 10.35 -15.99
C THR A 172 8.51 9.01 -15.29
N ALA A 173 7.26 8.68 -14.99
CA ALA A 173 6.90 7.39 -14.43
C ALA A 173 6.73 6.35 -15.55
N VAL A 174 7.71 5.44 -15.65
CA VAL A 174 7.69 4.35 -16.62
C VAL A 174 7.02 3.14 -15.98
N GLU A 175 5.97 2.63 -16.62
CA GLU A 175 5.20 1.49 -16.14
C GLU A 175 5.54 0.24 -16.95
N THR A 176 5.80 -0.86 -16.26
CA THR A 176 6.08 -2.18 -16.81
C THR A 176 5.06 -3.17 -16.29
N LYS A 177 4.52 -4.01 -17.19
CA LYS A 177 3.67 -5.15 -16.81
C LYS A 177 4.52 -6.21 -16.13
N LEU A 178 4.09 -6.68 -14.97
CA LEU A 178 4.76 -7.77 -14.26
C LEU A 178 4.30 -9.13 -14.81
N PRO A 179 5.19 -10.14 -14.88
CA PRO A 179 4.81 -11.51 -15.19
C PRO A 179 3.75 -11.98 -14.20
N THR A 180 2.50 -12.08 -14.65
CA THR A 180 1.35 -12.40 -13.79
C THR A 180 0.87 -13.80 -14.10
N ARG A 181 0.92 -14.69 -13.11
CA ARG A 181 0.51 -16.09 -13.24
C ARG A 181 -0.96 -16.25 -12.87
N LEU A 182 -1.74 -16.86 -13.76
CA LEU A 182 -3.13 -17.23 -13.46
C LEU A 182 -3.15 -18.42 -12.48
N LEU A 183 -3.96 -18.31 -11.42
CA LEU A 183 -4.20 -19.42 -10.50
C LEU A 183 -5.10 -20.49 -11.16
N PRO A 184 -4.90 -21.77 -10.82
CA PRO A 184 -5.64 -22.89 -11.42
C PRO A 184 -7.13 -22.89 -11.06
#